data_AF-A0A7X0NEM9-F1
#
_entry.id   AF-A0A7X0NEM9-F1
#
_cell.length_a   1.000
_cell.length_b   1.000
_cell.length_c   1.000
_cell.angle_alpha   90.00
_cell.angle_beta   90.00
_cell.angle_gamma   90.00
#
_symmetry.space_group_name_H-M   'P 1'
#
loop_
_entity.id
_entity.type
_entity.pdbx_description
1 polymer ?
#
loop_
_entity_poly.entity_id
_entity_poly.type
_entity_poly.pdbx_seq_one_letter_code
_entity_poly.pdbx_strand_id
1 'polypeptide(L)'
;MLTVNKQVETIVAEYTDIPAEEFALATSFSDLAIDSLSVVEIVFDIEETFDIKIPNETDLQSKGFSVESYNDILKIVLALVKEKKSNE
;
A
#
# COMPACT_ATOMS: atom_id res chain seq x y z
N MET A 1 8.55 6.46 16.44
CA MET A 1 7.48 6.93 15.54
C MET A 1 7.13 5.77 14.63
N LEU A 2 5.94 5.18 14.78
CA LEU A 2 5.46 4.19 13.81
C LEU A 2 5.12 4.96 12.53
N THR A 3 5.96 4.82 11.52
CA THR A 3 5.77 5.40 10.19
C THR A 3 4.73 4.57 9.44
N VAL A 4 3.93 5.21 8.57
CA VAL A 4 2.92 4.54 7.71
C VAL A 4 3.51 3.30 7.03
N ASN A 5 4.75 3.40 6.54
CA ASN A 5 5.56 2.28 6.04
C ASN A 5 5.46 1.04 6.91
N LYS A 6 5.77 1.15 8.21
CA LYS A 6 5.86 -0.01 9.10
C LYS A 6 4.55 -0.75 9.32
N GLN A 7 3.42 -0.03 9.28
CA GLN A 7 2.10 -0.64 9.33
C GLN A 7 1.77 -1.34 8.01
N VAL A 8 1.99 -0.67 6.88
CA VAL A 8 1.77 -1.27 5.55
C VAL A 8 2.66 -2.50 5.36
N GLU A 9 3.93 -2.43 5.76
CA GLU A 9 4.87 -3.56 5.83
C GLU A 9 4.32 -4.73 6.65
N THR A 10 3.74 -4.45 7.82
CA THR A 10 3.20 -5.50 8.69
C THR A 10 2.01 -6.20 8.01
N ILE A 11 1.08 -5.43 7.45
CA ILE A 11 -0.10 -5.96 6.75
C ILE A 11 0.36 -6.83 5.57
N VAL A 12 1.22 -6.29 4.70
CA VAL A 12 1.69 -7.00 3.51
C VAL A 12 2.44 -8.28 3.88
N ALA A 13 3.23 -8.27 4.96
CA ALA A 13 3.95 -9.45 5.46
C ALA A 13 3.04 -10.54 6.03
N GLU A 14 1.74 -10.30 6.22
CA GLU A 14 0.79 -11.37 6.53
C GLU A 14 0.33 -12.14 5.27
N TYR A 15 0.49 -11.54 4.09
CA TYR A 15 0.12 -12.14 2.79
C TYR A 15 1.30 -12.75 2.05
N THR A 16 2.53 -12.53 2.50
CA THR A 16 3.75 -13.10 1.92
C THR A 16 4.74 -13.53 3.01
N ASP A 17 5.55 -14.54 2.73
CA ASP A 17 6.65 -14.98 3.62
C ASP A 17 7.91 -14.10 3.48
N ILE A 18 7.89 -13.12 2.57
CA ILE A 18 9.03 -12.26 2.29
C ILE A 18 9.17 -11.17 3.36
N PRO A 19 10.40 -10.87 3.82
CA PRO A 19 10.61 -9.82 4.81
C PRO A 19 10.25 -8.44 4.27
N ALA A 20 9.63 -7.62 5.12
CA ALA A 20 9.19 -6.27 4.79
C ALA A 20 10.28 -5.35 4.21
N GLU A 21 11.52 -5.55 4.65
CA GLU A 21 12.68 -4.79 4.14
C GLU A 21 12.92 -5.04 2.64
N GLU A 22 12.50 -6.19 2.11
CA GLU A 22 12.60 -6.54 0.69
C GLU A 22 11.39 -6.03 -0.12
N PHE A 23 10.31 -5.58 0.51
CA PHE A 23 9.15 -5.03 -0.22
C PHE A 23 9.49 -3.74 -0.95
N ALA A 24 10.36 -2.92 -0.36
CA ALA A 24 10.88 -1.71 -1.00
C ALA A 24 11.81 -2.01 -2.19
N LEU A 25 12.40 -3.22 -2.25
CA LEU A 25 13.25 -3.68 -3.34
C LEU A 25 12.46 -4.34 -4.47
N ALA A 26 11.30 -4.91 -4.15
CA ALA A 26 10.42 -5.52 -5.12
C ALA A 26 9.83 -4.48 -6.08
N THR A 27 10.01 -4.72 -7.38
CA THR A 27 9.45 -3.89 -8.44
C THR A 27 8.00 -4.23 -8.75
N SER A 28 7.48 -5.35 -8.26
CA SER A 28 6.11 -5.80 -8.53
C SER A 28 5.58 -6.73 -7.43
N PHE A 29 4.26 -6.80 -7.26
CA PHE A 29 3.62 -7.72 -6.31
C PHE A 29 3.89 -9.20 -6.62
N SER A 30 4.01 -9.56 -7.89
CA SER A 30 4.36 -10.93 -8.29
C SER A 30 5.73 -11.38 -7.76
N ASP A 31 6.67 -10.46 -7.60
CA ASP A 31 8.01 -10.75 -7.04
C ASP A 31 7.91 -11.07 -5.54
N LEU A 32 6.92 -10.46 -4.88
CA LEU A 32 6.56 -10.72 -3.49
C LEU A 32 5.71 -11.98 -3.30
N ALA A 33 5.49 -12.77 -4.35
CA ALA A 33 4.53 -13.88 -4.35
C ALA A 33 3.12 -13.45 -3.90
N ILE A 34 2.76 -12.19 -4.16
CA ILE A 34 1.43 -11.63 -3.87
C ILE A 34 0.60 -11.68 -5.15
N ASP A 35 -0.50 -12.41 -5.08
CA ASP A 35 -1.48 -12.47 -6.16
C ASP A 35 -2.38 -11.22 -6.18
N SER A 36 -2.98 -10.93 -7.34
CA SER A 36 -3.88 -9.78 -7.52
C SER A 36 -5.08 -9.79 -6.56
N LEU A 37 -5.54 -10.97 -6.12
CA LEU A 37 -6.57 -11.09 -5.07
C LEU A 37 -6.04 -10.61 -3.72
N SER A 38 -4.84 -11.02 -3.32
CA SER A 38 -4.21 -10.58 -2.08
C SER A 38 -3.92 -9.09 -2.09
N VAL A 39 -3.59 -8.49 -3.25
CA VAL A 39 -3.46 -7.03 -3.37
C VAL A 39 -4.75 -6.32 -2.98
N VAL A 40 -5.91 -6.84 -3.39
CA VAL A 40 -7.22 -6.25 -3.04
C VAL A 40 -7.47 -6.34 -1.53
N GLU A 41 -7.14 -7.47 -0.90
CA GLU A 41 -7.26 -7.64 0.55
C GLU A 41 -6.32 -6.71 1.33
N ILE A 42 -5.05 -6.62 0.92
CA ILE A 42 -4.06 -5.69 1.48
C ILE A 42 -4.55 -4.25 1.42
N VAL A 43 -5.05 -3.82 0.25
CA VAL A 43 -5.58 -2.46 0.06
C VAL A 43 -6.74 -2.20 1.03
N PHE A 44 -7.64 -3.16 1.18
CA PHE A 44 -8.79 -3.04 2.09
C PHE A 44 -8.35 -2.94 3.57
N ASP A 45 -7.43 -3.79 4.02
CA ASP A 45 -6.88 -3.76 5.38
C ASP A 45 -6.17 -2.43 5.68
N ILE A 46 -5.45 -1.89 4.70
CA ILE A 46 -4.83 -0.57 4.79
C ILE A 46 -5.89 0.54 4.87
N GLU A 47 -6.92 0.50 4.04
CA GLU A 47 -8.03 1.47 4.08
C GLU A 47 -8.68 1.50 5.46
N GLU A 48 -8.99 0.34 6.05
CA GLU A 48 -9.58 0.24 7.38
C GLU A 48 -8.59 0.68 8.48
N THR A 49 -7.33 0.27 8.40
CA THR A 49 -6.31 0.58 9.41
C THR A 49 -6.04 2.08 9.50
N PHE A 50 -5.97 2.76 8.36
CA PHE A 50 -5.64 4.18 8.28
C PHE A 50 -6.86 5.09 8.16
N ASP A 51 -8.07 4.52 8.10
CA ASP A 51 -9.33 5.23 7.84
C ASP A 51 -9.22 6.11 6.57
N ILE A 52 -8.63 5.56 5.51
CA ILE A 52 -8.46 6.22 4.20
C ILE A 52 -9.25 5.50 3.13
N LYS A 53 -9.40 6.15 1.97
CA LYS A 53 -10.01 5.55 0.79
C LYS A 53 -9.06 5.62 -0.39
N ILE A 54 -8.52 4.47 -0.79
CA ILE A 54 -7.72 4.30 -1.98
C ILE A 54 -8.68 4.22 -3.18
N PRO A 55 -8.65 5.19 -4.09
CA PRO A 55 -9.54 5.15 -5.24
C PRO A 55 -9.07 4.08 -6.23
N ASN A 56 -9.96 3.69 -7.15
CA ASN A 56 -9.65 2.66 -8.16
C ASN A 56 -8.45 3.03 -9.03
N GLU A 57 -7.84 2.03 -9.67
CA GLU A 57 -6.70 2.20 -10.58
C GLU A 57 -6.91 3.31 -11.62
N THR A 58 -8.12 3.47 -12.17
CA THR A 58 -8.42 4.55 -13.13
C THR A 58 -8.24 5.96 -12.54
N ASP A 59 -8.63 6.15 -11.29
CA ASP A 59 -8.52 7.44 -10.59
C ASP A 59 -7.06 7.70 -10.19
N LEU A 60 -6.38 6.65 -9.73
CA LEU A 60 -4.94 6.66 -9.44
C LEU A 60 -4.14 7.02 -10.69
N GLN A 61 -4.41 6.38 -11.83
CA GLN A 61 -3.78 6.69 -13.11
C GLN A 61 -4.03 8.15 -13.52
N SER A 62 -5.24 8.68 -13.27
CA SER A 62 -5.55 10.09 -13.54
C SER A 62 -4.73 11.05 -12.65
N LYS A 63 -4.34 10.61 -11.45
CA LYS A 63 -3.44 11.32 -10.53
C LYS A 63 -1.95 11.03 -10.77
N GLY A 64 -1.62 10.12 -11.70
CA GLY A 64 -0.23 9.69 -11.96
C GLY A 64 0.32 8.66 -10.97
N PHE A 65 -0.55 7.92 -10.28
CA PHE A 65 -0.21 6.80 -9.43
C PHE A 65 -0.57 5.47 -10.13
N SER A 66 0.25 4.43 -9.91
CA SER A 66 -0.01 3.05 -10.35
C SER A 66 -0.29 2.16 -9.14
N VAL A 67 -0.79 0.93 -9.32
CA VAL A 67 -0.86 -0.10 -8.25
C VAL A 67 -0.12 -1.35 -8.72
N GLU A 68 1.08 -1.15 -9.23
CA GLU A 68 1.88 -2.23 -9.83
C GLU A 68 2.91 -2.79 -8.84
N SER A 69 3.30 -1.97 -7.85
CA SER A 69 4.33 -2.31 -6.86
C SER A 69 3.93 -1.88 -5.45
N TYR A 70 4.57 -2.50 -4.45
CA TYR A 70 4.43 -2.12 -3.05
C TYR A 70 4.72 -0.62 -2.83
N ASN A 71 5.75 -0.10 -3.51
CA ASN A 71 6.17 1.28 -3.37
C ASN A 71 5.11 2.26 -3.89
N ASP A 72 4.27 1.86 -4.85
CA ASP A 72 3.17 2.69 -5.32
C ASP A 72 2.01 2.75 -4.31
N ILE A 73 1.55 1.60 -3.80
CA ILE A 73 0.55 1.57 -2.71
C ILE A 73 1.04 2.40 -1.55
N LEU A 74 2.28 2.19 -1.14
CA LEU A 74 2.90 2.90 -0.05
C LEU A 74 2.86 4.42 -0.26
N LYS A 75 3.20 4.91 -1.46
CA LYS A 75 3.12 6.34 -1.81
C LYS A 75 1.69 6.88 -1.73
N ILE A 76 0.72 6.13 -2.26
CA ILE A 76 -0.71 6.51 -2.24
C ILE A 76 -1.18 6.65 -0.79
N VAL A 77 -0.92 5.63 0.04
CA VAL A 77 -1.27 5.62 1.47
C VAL A 77 -0.59 6.76 2.20
N LEU A 78 0.70 6.98 1.97
CA LEU A 78 1.44 8.10 2.58
C LEU A 78 0.82 9.45 2.22
N ALA A 79 0.45 9.65 0.94
CA ALA A 79 -0.18 10.88 0.48
C ALA A 79 -1.56 11.07 1.15
N LEU A 80 -2.40 10.04 1.15
CA LEU A 80 -3.75 10.08 1.73
C LEU A 80 -3.73 10.30 3.24
N VAL A 81 -2.89 9.56 3.98
CA VAL A 81 -2.73 9.72 5.44
C VAL A 81 -2.19 11.10 5.79
N LYS A 82 -1.28 11.64 4.98
CA LYS A 82 -0.72 12.98 5.17
C LYS A 82 -1.77 14.07 4.91
N GLU A 83 -2.58 13.94 3.88
CA GLU A 83 -3.71 14.85 3.63
C GLU A 83 -4.72 14.80 4.77
N LYS A 84 -5.12 13.60 5.21
CA LYS A 84 -6.05 13.40 6.32
C LYS A 84 -5.55 14.05 7.61
N LYS A 85 -4.30 13.79 8.02
CA LYS A 85 -3.68 14.39 9.22
C LYS A 85 -3.47 15.89 9.15
N SER A 86 -3.40 16.48 7.95
CA SER A 86 -3.25 17.94 7.80
C SER A 86 -4.59 18.68 7.88
N ASN A 87 -5.70 17.95 7.83
CA ASN A 87 -7.05 18.50 7.84
C ASN A 87 -7.78 18.29 9.20
N GLU A 88 -7.03 17.91 10.25
CA GLU A 88 -7.46 17.86 11.65
C GLU A 88 -6.77 18.94 12.50
#